data_AF-A0A841FM70-F1
#
_entry.id   AF-A0A841FM70-F1
#
_cell.length_a   1.000
_cell.length_b   1.000
_cell.length_c   1.000
_cell.angle_alpha   90.00
_cell.angle_beta   90.00
_cell.angle_gamma   90.00
#
_symmetry.space_group_name_H-M   'P 1'
#
loop_
_entity.id
_entity.type
_entity.pdbx_description
1 polymer ?
#
loop_
_entity_poly.entity_id
_entity_poly.type
_entity_poly.pdbx_seq_one_letter_code
_entity_poly.pdbx_strand_id
1 'polypeptide(L)' 'MELVMGASSWGMDTQNIVTVSHGRVMWVTVVRYRKPLARLLWASATPVHHLSITRLLTRAARSLT' A
#
# COMPACT_ATOMS: atom_id res chain seq x y z
N MET A 1 -10.03 10.60 8.33
CA MET A 1 -10.67 9.36 7.84
C MET A 1 -9.59 8.31 7.66
N GLU A 2 -9.82 7.09 8.12
CA GLU A 2 -8.86 5.97 7.99
C GLU A 2 -9.50 4.85 7.17
N LEU A 3 -8.74 4.30 6.23
CA LEU A 3 -9.13 3.17 5.39
C LEU A 3 -8.07 2.09 5.50
N VAL A 4 -8.49 0.88 5.87
CA VAL A 4 -7.61 -0.28 5.99
C VAL A 4 -8.05 -1.31 4.95
N MET A 5 -7.12 -1.71 4.09
CA MET A 5 -7.35 -2.73 3.07
C MET A 5 -6.35 -3.88 3.28
N GLY A 6 -6.87 -5.07 3.54
CA GLY A 6 -6.07 -6.28 3.67
C GLY A 6 -6.12 -7.13 2.41
N ALA A 7 -5.02 -7.79 2.07
CA ALA A 7 -5.00 -8.87 1.11
C ALA A 7 -4.10 -10.01 1.62
N SER A 8 -4.52 -11.24 1.36
CA SER A 8 -3.78 -12.43 1.77
C SER A 8 -3.51 -13.32 0.57
N SER A 9 -2.33 -13.94 0.58
CA SER A 9 -1.91 -14.92 -0.42
C SER A 9 -1.23 -16.10 0.29
N TRP A 10 -0.88 -17.13 -0.47
CA TRP A 10 -0.16 -18.29 0.07
C TRP A 10 1.21 -17.95 0.68
N GLY A 11 1.86 -16.88 0.20
CA GLY A 11 3.22 -16.52 0.60
C GLY A 11 3.34 -15.34 1.55
N MET A 12 2.32 -14.48 1.64
CA MET A 12 2.36 -13.25 2.42
C MET A 12 0.96 -12.72 2.73
N ASP A 13 0.87 -11.94 3.80
CA ASP A 13 -0.25 -11.06 4.11
C ASP A 13 0.18 -9.61 3.92
N THR A 14 -0.70 -8.80 3.35
CA THR A 14 -0.47 -7.37 3.15
C THR A 14 -1.61 -6.57 3.74
N GLN A 15 -1.28 -5.43 4.33
CA GLN A 15 -2.25 -4.44 4.78
C GLN A 15 -1.82 -3.07 4.26
N ASN A 16 -2.73 -2.38 3.60
CA ASN A 16 -2.55 -1.01 3.19
C ASN A 16 -3.45 -0.12 4.04
N ILE A 17 -2.83 0.73 4.85
CA ILE A 17 -3.50 1.68 5.75
C ILE A 17 -3.35 3.05 5.12
N VAL A 18 -4.45 3.73 4.85
CA VAL A 18 -4.49 5.09 4.32
C VAL A 18 -5.22 5.97 5.33
N THR A 19 -4.51 6.98 5.83
CA THR A 19 -5.06 7.94 6.77
C THR A 19 -5.07 9.32 6.12
N VAL A 20 -6.24 9.95 6.09
CA VAL A 20 -6.42 11.33 5.62
C VAL A 20 -6.69 12.22 6.83
N SER A 21 -5.84 13.22 7.03
CA SER A 21 -5.92 14.17 8.14
C SER A 21 -5.48 15.57 7.69
N HIS A 22 -6.33 16.59 7.89
CA HIS A 22 -6.02 17.99 7.62
C HIS A 22 -5.41 18.27 6.23
N GLY A 23 -5.99 17.69 5.18
CA GLY A 23 -5.49 17.83 3.80
C GLY A 23 -4.21 17.08 3.49
N ARG A 24 -3.69 16.28 4.43
CA ARG A 24 -2.55 15.38 4.23
C ARG A 24 -3.03 13.94 4.11
N VAL A 25 -2.42 13.22 3.18
CA VAL A 25 -2.65 11.78 2.97
C VAL A 25 -1.38 11.06 3.39
N MET A 26 -1.49 10.21 4.40
CA MET A 26 -0.44 9.30 4.82
C MET A 26 -0.84 7.87 4.44
N TRP A 27 0.11 7.08 3.96
CA TRP A 27 -0.12 5.67 3.71
C TRP A 27 0.99 4.83 4.32
N VAL A 28 0.63 3.62 4.75
CA VAL A 28 1.56 2.62 5.25
C VAL A 28 1.16 1.28 4.64
N THR A 29 2.11 0.62 3.98
CA THR A 29 1.94 -0.77 3.54
C THR A 29 2.71 -1.69 4.49
N VAL A 30 1.99 -2.49 5.25
CA VAL A 30 2.55 -3.53 6.13
C VAL A 30 2.53 -4.85 5.37
N VAL A 31 3.68 -5.52 5.30
CA VAL A 31 3.79 -6.83 4.66
C VAL A 31 4.38 -7.83 5.64
N ARG A 32 3.65 -8.92 5.86
CA ARG A 32 4.10 -10.07 6.66
C ARG A 32 4.39 -11.23 5.72
N TYR A 33 5.67 -11.59 5.61
CA TYR A 33 6.09 -12.73 4.80
C TYR A 33 5.91 -14.03 5.57
N ARG A 34 5.28 -15.02 4.92
CA ARG A 34 5.23 -16.40 5.41
C ARG A 34 6.30 -17.27 4.75
N LYS A 35 6.83 -16.86 3.59
CA LYS A 35 7.83 -17.60 2.81
C LYS A 35 8.96 -16.70 2.29
N PRO A 36 10.20 -17.23 2.17
CA PRO A 36 11.32 -16.45 1.64
C PRO A 36 11.13 -16.05 0.18
N LEU A 37 10.52 -16.90 -0.66
CA LEU A 37 10.21 -16.55 -2.05
C LEU A 37 9.26 -15.36 -2.15
N ALA A 38 8.31 -15.23 -1.21
CA ALA A 38 7.39 -14.10 -1.16
C ALA A 38 8.12 -12.77 -0.88
N ARG A 39 9.21 -12.82 -0.10
CA ARG A 39 10.07 -11.65 0.13
C ARG A 39 10.77 -11.19 -1.15
N LEU A 40 11.27 -12.13 -1.96
CA LEU A 40 11.90 -11.81 -3.24
C LEU A 40 10.90 -11.22 -4.24
N LEU A 41 9.72 -11.82 -4.34
CA LEU A 41 8.63 -11.32 -5.19
C LEU A 41 8.18 -9.92 -4.76
N TRP A 42 8.07 -9.68 -3.45
CA TRP A 42 7.71 -8.36 -2.96
C TRP A 42 8.83 -7.34 -3.20
N ALA A 43 10.10 -7.72 -3.04
CA ALA A 43 11.23 -6.83 -3.30
C ALA A 43 11.24 -6.33 -4.75
N SER A 44 10.94 -7.20 -5.73
CA SER A 44 10.83 -6.79 -7.13
C SER A 44 9.57 -5.96 -7.41
N ALA A 45 8.45 -6.25 -6.73
CA ALA A 45 7.20 -5.50 -6.88
C ALA A 45 7.21 -4.14 -6.17
N THR A 46 8.00 -3.96 -5.11
CA THR A 46 8.05 -2.77 -4.26
C THR A 46 8.18 -1.45 -5.04
N PRO A 47 9.13 -1.29 -6.01
CA PRO A 47 9.25 -0.04 -6.75
C PRO A 47 7.99 0.27 -7.60
N VAL A 48 7.41 -0.74 -8.25
CA VAL A 48 6.17 -0.58 -9.03
C VAL A 48 4.99 -0.24 -8.12
N HIS A 49 4.93 -0.88 -6.95
CA HIS A 49 3.91 -0.63 -5.93
C HIS A 49 3.99 0.80 -5.39
N HIS A 50 5.19 1.28 -5.06
CA HIS A 50 5.41 2.64 -4.58
C HIS A 50 4.95 3.69 -5.60
N LEU A 51 5.29 3.51 -6.88
CA LEU A 51 4.85 4.40 -7.96
C LEU A 51 3.33 4.36 -8.15
N SER A 52 2.74 3.17 -8.10
CA SER A 52 1.30 2.98 -8.27
C SER A 52 0.51 3.63 -7.14
N ILE A 53 0.88 3.39 -5.88
CA ILE A 53 0.24 4.02 -4.72
C ILE A 53 0.35 5.54 -4.80
N THR A 54 1.54 6.08 -5.06
CA THR A 54 1.73 7.53 -5.12
C THR A 54 0.83 8.17 -6.18
N ARG A 55 0.72 7.54 -7.36
CA ARG A 55 -0.16 8.01 -8.44
C ARG A 55 -1.63 7.94 -8.05
N LEU A 56 -2.07 6.84 -7.45
CA LEU A 56 -3.45 6.65 -7.02
C LEU A 56 -3.84 7.67 -5.94
N LEU A 57 -2.98 7.88 -4.94
CA LEU A 57 -3.22 8.86 -3.88
C LEU A 57 -3.20 10.29 -4.41
N THR A 58 -2.28 10.63 -5.31
CA THR A 58 -2.26 11.95 -5.96
C THR A 58 -3.54 12.19 -6.77
N ARG A 59 -4.01 11.17 -7.49
CA ARG A 59 -5.26 11.24 -8.24
C ARG A 59 -6.46 11.42 -7.31
N ALA A 60 -6.53 10.67 -6.21
CA ALA A 60 -7.58 10.80 -5.21
C ALA A 60 -7.58 12.20 -4.55
N ALA A 61 -6.40 12.75 -4.25
CA ALA A 61 -6.27 14.09 -3.72
C ALA A 61 -6.79 15.16 -4.69
N ARG A 62 -6.48 15.02 -6.00
CA ARG A 62 -7.01 15.93 -7.03
C ARG A 62 -8.52 15.85 -7.20
N SER A 63 -9.15 14.70 -6.97
CA SER A 63 -10.62 14.58 -7.05
C SER A 63 -11.36 15.15 -5.83
N LEU A 64 -10.64 15.49 -4.75
CA LEU A 64 -11.20 16.13 -3.56
C LEU A 64 -11.10 17.66 -3.60
N THR A 65 -10.43 18.21 -4.61
CA THR A 65 -10.29 19.66 -4.86
C THR A 65 -11.26 20.08 -5.95
#